data_AF-A0A2V8UAQ2-F1
#
_entry.id   AF-A0A2V8UAQ2-F1
#
_cell.length_a   1.000
_cell.length_b   1.000
_cell.length_c   1.000
_cell.angle_alpha   90.00
_cell.angle_beta   90.00
_cell.angle_gamma   90.00
#
_symmetry.space_group_name_H-M   'P 1'
#
loop_
_entity.id
_entity.type
_entity.pdbx_description
1 polymer ?
#
loop_
_entity_poly.entity_id
_entity_poly.type
_entity_poly.pdbx_seq_one_letter_code
_entity_poly.pdbx_strand_id
1 'polypeptide(L)'
;MRILIAVFGICAYAQPALERPGLGMIVDANGALRPVYGIAGSVTLGDPIAAGVLSTACSRKLCLSKTATSILWGDQETAAPPGPALFALDGNRAFVYFPQSNQLMRWHDGVLKPMDFDIGGEILSLRAAHGRVEFAVRRDGEVWIVRGDGAVLGALTGAGAPVMLLKDGALFKAGDALIVRRDDGTELSFDLTGVESLLPMGAGYVQIRAGAAAYALCVEPEREQLFVLPEPLP
;
A
#
# COMPACT_ATOMS: atom_id res chain seq x y z
N MET A 1 42.64 50.30 34.25
CA MET A 1 42.10 49.12 34.96
C MET A 1 41.11 48.43 34.03
N ARG A 2 41.32 47.13 33.76
CA ARG A 2 40.80 46.39 32.60
C ARG A 2 39.30 46.08 32.70
N ILE A 3 38.57 46.28 31.60
CA ILE A 3 37.17 45.93 31.39
C ILE A 3 37.07 44.42 31.11
N LEU A 4 36.29 43.69 31.91
CA LEU A 4 35.92 42.29 31.65
C LEU A 4 34.59 42.26 30.88
N ILE A 5 34.63 41.81 29.63
CA ILE A 5 33.43 41.50 28.82
C ILE A 5 33.11 40.02 29.03
N ALA A 6 31.98 39.73 29.68
CA ALA A 6 31.45 38.38 29.78
C ALA A 6 30.67 38.04 28.51
N VAL A 7 31.20 37.12 27.70
CA VAL A 7 30.51 36.57 26.53
C VAL A 7 29.56 35.47 26.99
N PHE A 8 28.25 35.75 26.98
CA PHE A 8 27.21 34.73 27.12
C PHE A 8 27.12 33.93 25.82
N GLY A 9 27.54 32.66 25.85
CA GLY A 9 27.34 31.71 24.76
C GLY A 9 25.85 31.40 24.60
N ILE A 10 25.28 31.78 23.46
CA ILE A 10 23.91 31.43 23.08
C ILE A 10 23.97 29.98 22.56
N CYS A 11 23.37 29.05 23.30
CA CYS A 11 23.10 27.70 22.80
C CYS A 11 22.14 27.81 21.60
N ALA A 12 22.67 27.69 20.39
CA ALA A 12 21.87 27.49 19.19
C ALA A 12 21.29 26.08 19.25
N TYR A 13 20.04 25.95 19.70
CA TYR A 13 19.28 24.72 19.48
C TYR A 13 19.14 24.54 17.98
N ALA A 14 19.73 23.47 17.45
CA ALA A 14 19.55 23.07 16.06
C ALA A 14 18.04 22.92 15.83
N GLN A 15 17.49 23.72 14.92
CA GLN A 15 16.10 23.53 14.51
C GLN A 15 15.98 22.09 13.99
N PRO A 16 14.93 21.34 14.36
CA PRO A 16 14.69 20.05 13.75
C PRO A 16 14.72 20.28 12.24
N ALA A 17 15.63 19.61 11.55
CA ALA A 17 15.71 19.69 10.10
C ALA A 17 14.29 19.46 9.58
N LEU A 18 13.80 20.36 8.72
CA LEU A 18 12.48 20.22 8.10
C LEU A 18 12.45 18.86 7.39
N GLU A 19 11.91 17.84 8.07
CA GLU A 19 11.77 16.51 7.51
C GLU A 19 10.89 16.65 6.27
N ARG A 20 11.39 16.16 5.15
CA ARG A 20 10.64 16.18 3.89
C ARG A 20 9.35 15.38 4.11
N PRO A 21 8.16 15.93 3.83
CA PRO A 21 6.92 15.20 4.03
C PRO A 21 6.95 13.87 3.27
N GLY A 22 6.80 12.75 3.98
CA GLY A 22 6.78 11.42 3.37
C GLY A 22 5.39 11.09 2.85
N LEU A 23 5.28 10.72 1.57
CA LEU A 23 4.04 10.27 0.95
C LEU A 23 3.86 8.75 1.00
N GLY A 24 4.92 8.02 1.34
CA GLY A 24 4.89 6.58 1.50
C GLY A 24 6.03 5.88 0.80
N MET A 25 5.82 4.61 0.46
CA MET A 25 6.80 3.75 -0.21
C MET A 25 6.27 3.27 -1.55
N ILE A 26 7.12 3.19 -2.56
CA ILE A 26 6.80 2.59 -3.86
C ILE A 26 7.74 1.44 -4.16
N VAL A 27 7.30 0.56 -5.06
CA VAL A 27 8.18 -0.40 -5.73
C VAL A 27 8.48 0.14 -7.12
N ASP A 28 9.74 0.43 -7.42
CA ASP A 28 10.15 0.91 -8.76
C ASP A 28 10.08 -0.22 -9.81
N ALA A 29 10.28 0.11 -11.09
CA ALA A 29 10.23 -0.88 -12.18
C ALA A 29 11.28 -2.00 -12.06
N ASN A 30 12.35 -1.78 -11.29
CA ASN A 30 13.43 -2.74 -11.03
C ASN A 30 13.18 -3.58 -9.77
N GLY A 31 12.03 -3.40 -9.11
CA GLY A 31 11.68 -4.09 -7.87
C GLY A 31 12.40 -3.51 -6.64
N ALA A 32 12.93 -2.29 -6.69
CA ALA A 32 13.49 -1.62 -5.53
C ALA A 32 12.41 -0.87 -4.75
N LEU A 33 12.42 -1.04 -3.43
CA LEU A 33 11.55 -0.32 -2.52
C LEU A 33 12.15 1.07 -2.23
N ARG A 34 11.40 2.12 -2.54
CA ARG A 34 11.87 3.52 -2.41
C ARG A 34 10.88 4.37 -1.63
N PRO A 35 11.36 5.23 -0.71
CA PRO A 35 10.50 6.23 -0.09
C PRO A 35 10.18 7.33 -1.09
N VAL A 36 8.97 7.87 -1.00
CA VAL A 36 8.49 9.02 -1.77
C VAL A 36 8.35 10.21 -0.83
N TYR A 37 8.97 11.32 -1.21
CA TYR A 37 8.93 12.57 -0.45
C TYR A 37 8.32 13.70 -1.27
N GLY A 38 7.63 14.62 -0.60
CA GLY A 38 7.14 15.86 -1.18
C GLY A 38 5.65 16.10 -0.92
N ILE A 39 5.03 16.89 -1.78
CA ILE A 39 3.61 17.21 -1.74
C ILE A 39 2.95 16.76 -3.05
N ALA A 40 1.63 16.63 -3.07
CA ALA A 40 0.91 16.30 -4.30
C ALA A 40 1.34 17.24 -5.45
N GLY A 41 1.76 16.65 -6.58
CA GLY A 41 2.26 17.38 -7.76
C GLY A 41 3.74 17.79 -7.72
N SER A 42 4.46 17.58 -6.61
CA SER A 42 5.91 17.81 -6.52
C SER A 42 6.55 16.78 -5.61
N VAL A 43 6.96 15.66 -6.20
CA VAL A 43 7.47 14.49 -5.47
C VAL A 43 8.86 14.08 -5.95
N THR A 44 9.63 13.48 -5.06
CA THR A 44 10.97 12.92 -5.32
C THR A 44 11.07 11.53 -4.73
N LEU A 45 11.83 10.66 -5.39
CA LEU A 45 12.19 9.36 -4.83
C LEU A 45 13.45 9.49 -3.98
N GLY A 46 13.47 8.80 -2.85
CA GLY A 46 14.70 8.57 -2.11
C GLY A 46 15.50 7.37 -2.62
N ASP A 47 16.60 7.13 -1.93
CA ASP A 47 17.47 5.98 -2.16
C ASP A 47 16.72 4.66 -1.92
N PRO A 48 17.07 3.59 -2.65
CA PRO A 48 16.43 2.30 -2.47
C PRO A 48 16.80 1.73 -1.10
N ILE A 49 15.79 1.26 -0.36
CA ILE A 49 15.99 0.69 0.98
C ILE A 49 15.92 -0.84 0.98
N ALA A 50 15.36 -1.44 -0.09
CA ALA A 50 15.36 -2.88 -0.33
C ALA A 50 15.30 -3.14 -1.83
N ALA A 51 15.71 -4.35 -2.25
CA ALA A 51 15.67 -4.79 -3.64
C ALA A 51 14.89 -6.11 -3.76
N GLY A 52 14.43 -6.43 -4.98
CA GLY A 52 13.70 -7.67 -5.25
C GLY A 52 12.33 -7.74 -4.58
N VAL A 53 11.72 -6.58 -4.30
CA VAL A 53 10.38 -6.48 -3.73
C VAL A 53 9.34 -6.69 -4.82
N LEU A 54 8.42 -7.61 -4.56
CA LEU A 54 7.31 -8.01 -5.44
C LEU A 54 5.98 -7.35 -5.04
N SER A 55 5.81 -7.07 -3.75
CA SER A 55 4.60 -6.47 -3.21
C SER A 55 4.95 -5.72 -1.93
N THR A 56 4.25 -4.63 -1.65
CA THR A 56 4.42 -3.88 -0.42
C THR A 56 3.08 -3.35 0.06
N ALA A 57 2.95 -3.14 1.36
CA ALA A 57 1.89 -2.33 1.93
C ALA A 57 2.41 -1.56 3.12
N CYS A 58 2.07 -0.28 3.16
CA CYS A 58 2.49 0.64 4.20
C CYS A 58 1.30 1.34 4.86
N SER A 59 1.48 1.65 6.13
CA SER A 59 0.60 2.46 6.96
C SER A 59 1.46 3.36 7.85
N ARG A 60 0.83 4.18 8.69
CA ARG A 60 1.55 5.02 9.67
C ARG A 60 2.36 4.22 10.71
N LYS A 61 2.03 2.95 10.94
CA LYS A 61 2.63 2.13 12.02
C LYS A 61 3.40 0.93 11.53
N LEU A 62 3.20 0.52 10.29
CA LEU A 62 3.71 -0.74 9.76
C LEU A 62 3.89 -0.64 8.25
N CYS A 63 5.04 -1.10 7.78
CA CYS A 63 5.36 -1.30 6.38
C CYS A 63 5.90 -2.72 6.22
N LEU A 64 5.25 -3.51 5.37
CA LEU A 64 5.67 -4.87 5.05
C LEU A 64 5.97 -4.96 3.56
N SER A 65 7.03 -5.66 3.22
CA SER A 65 7.41 -5.88 1.82
C SER A 65 7.72 -7.33 1.55
N LYS A 66 7.10 -7.91 0.52
CA LYS A 66 7.32 -9.29 0.08
C LYS A 66 8.42 -9.33 -0.97
N THR A 67 9.46 -10.11 -0.74
CA THR A 67 10.46 -10.49 -1.76
C THR A 67 10.08 -11.82 -2.41
N ALA A 68 10.96 -12.46 -3.17
CA ALA A 68 10.74 -13.82 -3.64
C ALA A 68 10.52 -14.81 -2.48
N THR A 69 11.25 -14.69 -1.36
CA THR A 69 11.34 -15.75 -0.32
C THR A 69 11.09 -15.27 1.10
N SER A 70 10.83 -13.97 1.29
CA SER A 70 10.70 -13.40 2.63
C SER A 70 9.78 -12.20 2.71
N ILE A 71 9.34 -11.89 3.92
CA ILE A 71 8.72 -10.61 4.29
C ILE A 71 9.75 -9.77 5.04
N LEU A 72 9.93 -8.54 4.59
CA LEU A 72 10.78 -7.53 5.19
C LEU A 72 9.96 -6.60 6.08
N TRP A 73 10.52 -6.27 7.25
CA TRP A 73 10.01 -5.25 8.17
C TRP A 73 11.18 -4.56 8.87
N GLY A 74 11.49 -3.33 8.46
CA GLY A 74 12.74 -2.67 8.90
C GLY A 74 13.95 -3.52 8.50
N ASP A 75 14.84 -3.77 9.46
CA ASP A 75 16.01 -4.64 9.27
C ASP A 75 15.71 -6.14 9.51
N GLN A 76 14.45 -6.49 9.79
CA GLN A 76 14.04 -7.87 10.03
C GLN A 76 13.57 -8.54 8.73
N GLU A 77 13.93 -9.81 8.62
CA GLU A 77 13.52 -10.69 7.53
C GLU A 77 12.85 -11.95 8.09
N THR A 78 11.65 -12.25 7.61
CA THR A 78 10.89 -13.45 7.98
C THR A 78 10.71 -14.33 6.75
N ALA A 79 11.11 -15.60 6.81
CA ALA A 79 10.90 -16.53 5.70
C ALA A 79 9.42 -16.64 5.34
N ALA A 80 9.11 -16.66 4.04
CA ALA A 80 7.76 -16.70 3.51
C ALA A 80 7.70 -17.52 2.21
N PRO A 81 6.53 -18.05 1.83
CA PRO A 81 6.36 -18.78 0.57
C PRO A 81 6.79 -17.97 -0.67
N PRO A 82 7.13 -18.63 -1.79
CA PRO A 82 7.41 -17.97 -3.05
C PRO A 82 6.31 -17.04 -3.56
N GLY A 83 6.71 -16.03 -4.35
CA GLY A 83 5.79 -15.17 -5.09
C GLY A 83 5.33 -13.90 -4.35
N PRO A 84 4.43 -13.11 -4.96
CA PRO A 84 3.86 -11.91 -4.37
C PRO A 84 2.94 -12.25 -3.19
N ALA A 85 2.61 -11.23 -2.40
CA ALA A 85 1.67 -11.36 -1.29
C ALA A 85 0.71 -10.18 -1.27
N LEU A 86 -0.51 -10.45 -0.81
CA LEU A 86 -1.51 -9.43 -0.54
C LEU A 86 -1.50 -9.11 0.96
N PHE A 87 -1.58 -7.84 1.29
CA PHE A 87 -1.46 -7.36 2.67
C PHE A 87 -2.69 -6.57 3.08
N ALA A 88 -3.19 -6.83 4.30
CA ALA A 88 -4.11 -5.96 5.00
C ALA A 88 -3.53 -5.55 6.34
N LEU A 89 -3.25 -4.25 6.51
CA LEU A 89 -2.63 -3.72 7.72
C LEU A 89 -3.69 -3.29 8.74
N ASP A 90 -3.50 -3.68 10.00
CA ASP A 90 -4.31 -3.31 11.16
C ASP A 90 -3.40 -2.81 12.29
N GLY A 91 -3.05 -1.52 12.24
CA GLY A 91 -2.12 -0.92 13.18
C GLY A 91 -0.72 -1.52 13.06
N ASN A 92 -0.27 -2.22 14.10
CA ASN A 92 1.02 -2.94 14.15
C ASN A 92 0.87 -4.44 13.83
N ARG A 93 -0.27 -4.86 13.32
CA ARG A 93 -0.54 -6.24 12.88
C ARG A 93 -0.91 -6.23 11.42
N ALA A 94 -0.83 -7.39 10.78
CA ALA A 94 -1.30 -7.54 9.41
C ALA A 94 -1.87 -8.92 9.16
N PHE A 95 -2.74 -9.01 8.17
CA PHE A 95 -3.08 -10.25 7.48
C PHE A 95 -2.27 -10.30 6.20
N VAL A 96 -1.69 -11.45 5.92
CA VAL A 96 -0.88 -11.71 4.74
C VAL A 96 -1.45 -12.91 4.01
N TYR A 97 -1.87 -12.72 2.78
CA TYR A 97 -2.32 -13.80 1.92
C TYR A 97 -1.27 -14.07 0.84
N PHE A 98 -0.90 -15.34 0.68
CA PHE A 98 0.03 -15.83 -0.33
C PHE A 98 -0.78 -16.56 -1.43
N PRO A 99 -1.01 -15.94 -2.59
CA PRO A 99 -1.87 -16.52 -3.63
C PRO A 99 -1.38 -17.86 -4.16
N GLN A 100 -0.05 -18.03 -4.31
CA GLN A 100 0.53 -19.25 -4.88
C GLN A 100 0.34 -20.49 -3.98
N SER A 101 0.48 -20.32 -2.67
CA SER A 101 0.29 -21.41 -1.71
C SER A 101 -1.12 -21.49 -1.14
N ASN A 102 -2.01 -20.55 -1.50
CA ASN A 102 -3.34 -20.38 -0.94
C ASN A 102 -3.33 -20.35 0.60
N GLN A 103 -2.45 -19.55 1.18
CA GLN A 103 -2.24 -19.47 2.62
C GLN A 103 -2.57 -18.08 3.15
N LEU A 104 -3.43 -18.03 4.16
CA LEU A 104 -3.64 -16.84 4.98
C LEU A 104 -2.84 -16.95 6.27
N MET A 105 -2.08 -15.90 6.57
CA MET A 105 -1.24 -15.80 7.75
C MET A 105 -1.55 -14.50 8.49
N ARG A 106 -1.47 -14.54 9.82
CA ARG A 106 -1.42 -13.36 10.67
C ARG A 106 0.04 -13.01 10.93
N TRP A 107 0.41 -11.79 10.59
CA TRP A 107 1.71 -11.21 10.92
C TRP A 107 1.63 -10.39 12.20
N HIS A 108 2.59 -10.59 13.10
CA HIS A 108 2.82 -9.75 14.27
C HIS A 108 4.28 -9.87 14.72
N ASP A 109 4.98 -8.74 14.79
CA ASP A 109 6.35 -8.60 15.33
C ASP A 109 7.33 -9.64 14.77
N GLY A 110 7.39 -9.76 13.44
CA GLY A 110 8.29 -10.69 12.74
C GLY A 110 7.85 -12.16 12.74
N VAL A 111 6.65 -12.46 13.24
CA VAL A 111 6.12 -13.83 13.28
C VAL A 111 4.91 -13.96 12.37
N LEU A 112 4.92 -14.98 11.51
CA LEU A 112 3.77 -15.42 10.72
C LEU A 112 3.10 -16.61 11.42
N LYS A 113 1.80 -16.49 11.68
CA LYS A 113 0.97 -17.58 12.22
C LYS A 113 -0.12 -17.95 11.21
N PRO A 114 -0.26 -19.24 10.85
CA PRO A 114 -1.35 -19.67 9.98
C PRO A 114 -2.72 -19.28 10.52
N MET A 115 -3.63 -18.98 9.60
CA MET A 115 -5.03 -18.78 9.87
C MET A 115 -5.87 -19.67 8.98
N ASP A 116 -6.86 -20.33 9.58
CA ASP A 116 -7.90 -20.99 8.83
C ASP A 116 -8.77 -19.95 8.14
N PHE A 117 -9.10 -20.20 6.88
CA PHE A 117 -10.09 -19.47 6.12
C PHE A 117 -10.67 -20.41 5.06
N ASP A 118 -11.93 -20.20 4.72
CA ASP A 118 -12.60 -20.97 3.68
C ASP A 118 -13.36 -20.00 2.78
N ILE A 119 -12.71 -19.67 1.66
CA ILE A 119 -13.22 -18.72 0.69
C ILE A 119 -13.04 -19.34 -0.69
N GLY A 120 -14.15 -19.64 -1.35
CA GLY A 120 -14.13 -20.03 -2.76
C GLY A 120 -13.84 -18.82 -3.66
N GLY A 121 -13.21 -19.05 -4.81
CA GLY A 121 -12.91 -18.03 -5.83
C GLY A 121 -11.47 -17.48 -5.76
N GLU A 122 -11.15 -16.58 -6.69
CA GLU A 122 -9.83 -15.94 -6.77
C GLU A 122 -9.80 -14.70 -5.86
N ILE A 123 -8.92 -14.68 -4.87
CA ILE A 123 -8.72 -13.51 -4.00
C ILE A 123 -7.88 -12.46 -4.75
N LEU A 124 -8.47 -11.29 -4.97
CA LEU A 124 -7.86 -10.16 -5.68
C LEU A 124 -7.19 -9.15 -4.74
N SER A 125 -7.78 -8.93 -3.57
CA SER A 125 -7.22 -8.10 -2.49
C SER A 125 -7.89 -8.41 -1.16
N LEU A 126 -7.33 -7.86 -0.08
CA LEU A 126 -7.92 -7.92 1.25
C LEU A 126 -7.79 -6.57 1.96
N ARG A 127 -8.69 -6.31 2.92
CA ARG A 127 -8.59 -5.22 3.89
C ARG A 127 -8.79 -5.71 5.30
N ALA A 128 -8.27 -4.97 6.26
CA ALA A 128 -8.58 -5.16 7.66
C ALA A 128 -9.75 -4.26 8.02
N ALA A 129 -10.85 -4.85 8.49
CA ALA A 129 -12.05 -4.13 8.89
C ALA A 129 -12.48 -4.65 10.27
N HIS A 130 -12.53 -3.76 11.26
CA HIS A 130 -12.96 -4.08 12.63
C HIS A 130 -12.24 -5.29 13.26
N GLY A 131 -10.92 -5.39 13.06
CA GLY A 131 -10.09 -6.51 13.57
C GLY A 131 -10.31 -7.84 12.85
N ARG A 132 -11.08 -7.85 11.76
CA ARG A 132 -11.30 -8.99 10.86
C ARG A 132 -10.71 -8.69 9.50
N VAL A 133 -10.60 -9.74 8.68
CA VAL A 133 -10.19 -9.62 7.29
C VAL A 133 -11.41 -9.77 6.38
N GLU A 134 -11.48 -8.87 5.40
CA GLU A 134 -12.43 -8.90 4.29
C GLU A 134 -11.65 -9.03 2.98
N PHE A 135 -12.26 -9.66 1.98
CA PHE A 135 -11.62 -10.05 0.74
C PHE A 135 -12.44 -9.56 -0.44
N ALA A 136 -11.76 -9.02 -1.46
CA ALA A 136 -12.34 -8.91 -2.79
C ALA A 136 -12.06 -10.22 -3.53
N VAL A 137 -13.10 -10.91 -3.95
CA VAL A 137 -13.01 -12.25 -4.50
C VAL A 137 -13.76 -12.32 -5.82
N ARG A 138 -13.10 -12.84 -6.86
CA ARG A 138 -13.73 -13.10 -8.14
C ARG A 138 -14.41 -14.46 -8.13
N ARG A 139 -15.71 -14.47 -8.44
CA ARG A 139 -16.56 -15.67 -8.62
C ARG A 139 -17.46 -15.44 -9.82
N ASP A 140 -17.47 -16.38 -10.76
CA ASP A 140 -18.33 -16.34 -11.95
C ASP A 140 -18.23 -15.04 -12.76
N GLY A 141 -17.03 -14.43 -12.80
CA GLY A 141 -16.77 -13.18 -13.51
C GLY A 141 -17.09 -11.90 -12.74
N GLU A 142 -17.75 -12.01 -11.58
CA GLU A 142 -18.10 -10.88 -10.71
C GLU A 142 -17.14 -10.79 -9.52
N VAL A 143 -16.99 -9.59 -8.98
CA VAL A 143 -16.16 -9.34 -7.79
C VAL A 143 -17.06 -9.11 -6.58
N TRP A 144 -16.89 -9.95 -5.57
CA TRP A 144 -17.63 -9.93 -4.32
C TRP A 144 -16.74 -9.46 -3.18
N ILE A 145 -17.29 -8.68 -2.25
CA ILE A 145 -16.66 -8.43 -0.96
C ILE A 145 -17.19 -9.49 0.00
N VAL A 146 -16.30 -10.29 0.55
CA VAL A 146 -16.65 -11.37 1.48
C VAL A 146 -15.82 -11.27 2.75
N ARG A 147 -16.36 -11.79 3.85
CA ARG A 147 -15.64 -11.94 5.11
C ARG A 147 -14.88 -13.28 5.14
N GLY A 148 -13.93 -13.41 6.07
CA GLY A 148 -13.15 -14.64 6.29
C GLY A 148 -13.93 -15.93 6.54
N ASP A 149 -15.22 -15.85 6.89
CA ASP A 149 -16.14 -16.98 7.05
C ASP A 149 -16.95 -17.28 5.76
N GLY A 150 -16.62 -16.61 4.64
CA GLY A 150 -17.30 -16.75 3.36
C GLY A 150 -18.58 -15.92 3.21
N ALA A 151 -19.04 -15.23 4.27
CA ALA A 151 -20.24 -14.40 4.21
C ALA A 151 -20.07 -13.25 3.22
N VAL A 152 -21.03 -13.07 2.32
CA VAL A 152 -21.05 -11.98 1.35
C VAL A 152 -21.46 -10.68 2.05
N LEU A 153 -20.64 -9.65 1.90
CA LEU A 153 -20.86 -8.31 2.45
C LEU A 153 -21.34 -7.32 1.39
N GLY A 154 -20.99 -7.55 0.12
CA GLY A 154 -21.39 -6.72 -1.00
C GLY A 154 -20.80 -7.18 -2.32
N ALA A 155 -21.09 -6.44 -3.39
CA ALA A 155 -20.59 -6.69 -4.74
C ALA A 155 -19.95 -5.43 -5.33
N LEU A 156 -18.87 -5.62 -6.08
CA LEU A 156 -18.21 -4.59 -6.88
C LEU A 156 -18.64 -4.76 -8.34
N THR A 157 -19.90 -4.43 -8.63
CA THR A 157 -20.46 -4.53 -9.99
C THR A 157 -19.63 -3.74 -10.99
N GLY A 158 -19.27 -4.38 -12.11
CA GLY A 158 -18.45 -3.79 -13.18
C GLY A 158 -16.94 -3.75 -12.90
N ALA A 159 -16.48 -4.25 -11.76
CA ALA A 159 -15.07 -4.26 -11.41
C ALA A 159 -14.28 -5.35 -12.17
N GLY A 160 -13.26 -4.91 -12.90
CA GLY A 160 -12.16 -5.74 -13.41
C GLY A 160 -10.93 -5.71 -12.50
N ALA A 161 -9.98 -6.62 -12.74
CA ALA A 161 -8.68 -6.54 -12.06
C ALA A 161 -7.80 -5.44 -12.68
N PRO A 162 -6.90 -4.82 -11.88
CA PRO A 162 -6.71 -5.07 -10.44
C PRO A 162 -7.81 -4.43 -9.57
N VAL A 163 -8.02 -4.99 -8.37
CA VAL A 163 -8.95 -4.51 -7.35
C VAL A 163 -8.20 -4.36 -6.03
N MET A 164 -8.36 -3.23 -5.35
CA MET A 164 -7.85 -2.97 -4.02
C MET A 164 -8.99 -2.54 -3.10
N LEU A 165 -9.24 -3.31 -2.05
CA LEU A 165 -10.12 -2.86 -0.97
C LEU A 165 -9.44 -1.70 -0.20
N LEU A 166 -10.17 -0.61 -0.03
CA LEU A 166 -9.79 0.54 0.76
C LEU A 166 -10.50 0.49 2.12
N LYS A 167 -10.07 1.34 3.05
CA LYS A 167 -10.71 1.46 4.36
C LYS A 167 -12.20 1.79 4.26
N ASP A 168 -12.54 2.74 3.38
CA ASP A 168 -13.90 3.31 3.24
C ASP A 168 -14.42 3.13 1.79
N GLY A 169 -14.10 1.98 1.17
CA GLY A 169 -14.51 1.67 -0.20
C GLY A 169 -13.60 0.68 -0.95
N ALA A 170 -13.49 0.84 -2.26
CA ALA A 170 -12.61 0.08 -3.13
C ALA A 170 -12.06 0.92 -4.29
N LEU A 171 -10.88 0.54 -4.77
CA LEU A 171 -10.24 1.05 -5.99
C LEU A 171 -10.14 -0.09 -6.99
N PHE A 172 -10.66 0.07 -8.20
CA PHE A 172 -10.65 -1.00 -9.19
C PHE A 172 -10.65 -0.48 -10.62
N LYS A 173 -10.18 -1.31 -11.54
CA LYS A 173 -10.32 -1.06 -12.98
C LYS A 173 -11.76 -1.31 -13.42
N ALA A 174 -12.34 -0.43 -14.21
CA ALA A 174 -13.62 -0.65 -14.90
C ALA A 174 -13.48 -0.23 -16.37
N GLY A 175 -13.39 -1.22 -17.27
CA GLY A 175 -13.03 -0.95 -18.66
C GLY A 175 -11.67 -0.25 -18.77
N ASP A 176 -11.67 0.95 -19.34
CA ASP A 176 -10.49 1.81 -19.54
C ASP A 176 -10.32 2.92 -18.49
N ALA A 177 -11.10 2.84 -17.40
CA ALA A 177 -11.05 3.77 -16.29
C ALA A 177 -10.57 3.09 -15.00
N LEU A 178 -10.02 3.90 -14.11
CA LEU A 178 -9.78 3.54 -12.72
C LEU A 178 -10.84 4.20 -11.84
N ILE A 179 -11.57 3.41 -11.07
CA ILE A 179 -12.70 3.85 -10.25
C ILE A 179 -12.34 3.77 -8.77
N VAL A 180 -12.54 4.86 -8.04
CA VAL A 180 -12.68 4.85 -6.57
C VAL A 180 -14.18 4.80 -6.27
N ARG A 181 -14.67 3.72 -5.68
CA ARG A 181 -16.04 3.60 -5.18
C ARG A 181 -16.02 3.64 -3.66
N ARG A 182 -16.80 4.52 -3.05
CA ARG A 182 -16.98 4.61 -1.59
C ARG A 182 -18.07 3.65 -1.12
N ASP A 183 -18.08 3.37 0.19
CA ASP A 183 -19.10 2.49 0.78
C ASP A 183 -20.53 3.06 0.68
N ASP A 184 -20.68 4.39 0.50
CA ASP A 184 -21.97 5.04 0.24
C ASP A 184 -22.41 4.95 -1.24
N GLY A 185 -21.60 4.30 -2.09
CA GLY A 185 -21.85 4.12 -3.52
C GLY A 185 -21.39 5.29 -4.40
N THR A 186 -20.84 6.37 -3.83
CA THR A 186 -20.25 7.44 -4.63
C THR A 186 -19.03 6.95 -5.39
N GLU A 187 -18.91 7.38 -6.65
CA GLU A 187 -17.82 6.99 -7.53
C GLU A 187 -17.06 8.21 -8.05
N LEU A 188 -15.74 8.07 -8.10
CA LEU A 188 -14.85 8.95 -8.83
C LEU A 188 -14.10 8.15 -9.89
N SER A 189 -14.07 8.66 -11.11
CA SER A 189 -13.42 8.03 -12.25
C SER A 189 -12.17 8.79 -12.66
N PHE A 190 -11.12 8.04 -12.98
CA PHE A 190 -9.88 8.54 -13.56
C PHE A 190 -9.66 7.89 -14.92
N ASP A 191 -9.43 8.72 -15.94
CA ASP A 191 -9.07 8.26 -17.28
C ASP A 191 -7.63 7.73 -17.28
N LEU A 192 -7.48 6.45 -16.94
CA LEU A 192 -6.20 5.77 -16.86
C LEU A 192 -6.31 4.37 -17.45
N THR A 193 -5.78 4.23 -18.66
CA THR A 193 -5.78 2.96 -19.39
C THR A 193 -4.59 2.09 -19.00
N GLY A 194 -4.69 0.78 -19.23
CA GLY A 194 -3.56 -0.13 -19.04
C GLY A 194 -3.12 -0.33 -17.58
N VAL A 195 -4.00 -0.13 -16.60
CA VAL A 195 -3.71 -0.40 -15.18
C VAL A 195 -3.42 -1.88 -14.97
N GLU A 196 -2.24 -2.18 -14.43
CA GLU A 196 -1.70 -3.54 -14.23
C GLU A 196 -1.65 -3.93 -12.75
N SER A 197 -1.28 -3.01 -11.87
CA SER A 197 -1.19 -3.30 -10.42
C SER A 197 -1.47 -2.08 -9.55
N LEU A 198 -1.90 -2.38 -8.31
CA LEU A 198 -2.21 -1.42 -7.27
C LEU A 198 -1.43 -1.83 -6.00
N LEU A 199 -0.62 -0.94 -5.44
CA LEU A 199 0.16 -1.20 -4.21
C LEU A 199 -0.07 -0.08 -3.17
N PRO A 200 -0.41 -0.39 -1.91
CA PRO A 200 -0.59 0.64 -0.88
C PRO A 200 0.75 1.31 -0.54
N MET A 201 0.86 2.61 -0.81
CA MET A 201 2.07 3.38 -0.47
C MET A 201 2.13 3.74 1.01
N GLY A 202 0.98 3.81 1.67
CA GLY A 202 0.82 4.42 2.99
C GLY A 202 0.29 5.85 2.89
N ALA A 203 0.00 6.44 4.05
CA ALA A 203 -0.48 7.83 4.17
C ALA A 203 -1.68 8.21 3.25
N GLY A 204 -2.56 7.26 2.94
CA GLY A 204 -3.71 7.51 2.06
C GLY A 204 -3.37 7.53 0.56
N TYR A 205 -2.21 7.02 0.17
CA TYR A 205 -1.79 6.91 -1.23
C TYR A 205 -1.72 5.46 -1.71
N VAL A 206 -2.06 5.29 -2.99
CA VAL A 206 -1.92 4.03 -3.73
C VAL A 206 -1.00 4.27 -4.93
N GLN A 207 -0.01 3.41 -5.08
CA GLN A 207 0.80 3.33 -6.28
C GLN A 207 0.03 2.55 -7.34
N ILE A 208 -0.05 3.11 -8.54
CA ILE A 208 -0.68 2.48 -9.69
C ILE A 208 0.39 2.30 -10.76
N ARG A 209 0.55 1.07 -11.26
CA ARG A 209 1.35 0.78 -12.46
C ARG A 209 0.42 0.72 -13.65
N ALA A 210 0.69 1.53 -14.67
CA ALA A 210 -0.07 1.55 -15.91
C ALA A 210 0.88 1.71 -17.11
N GLY A 211 1.07 0.63 -17.86
CA GLY A 211 2.07 0.55 -18.93
C GLY A 211 3.47 0.94 -18.44
N ALA A 212 4.10 1.89 -19.13
CA ALA A 212 5.46 2.34 -18.80
C ALA A 212 5.55 3.37 -17.65
N ALA A 213 4.42 3.78 -17.08
CA ALA A 213 4.37 4.82 -16.05
C ALA A 213 3.89 4.28 -14.70
N ALA A 214 4.31 4.96 -13.63
CA ALA A 214 3.70 4.83 -12.32
C ALA A 214 3.02 6.12 -11.91
N TYR A 215 1.97 5.97 -11.12
CA TYR A 215 1.19 7.06 -10.57
C TYR A 215 1.00 6.86 -9.08
N ALA A 216 0.83 7.96 -8.36
CA ALA A 216 0.31 7.96 -7.02
C ALA A 216 -1.09 8.57 -7.06
N LEU A 217 -2.04 7.86 -6.46
CA LEU A 217 -3.40 8.33 -6.25
C LEU A 217 -3.61 8.58 -4.77
N CYS A 218 -3.93 9.81 -4.40
CA CYS A 218 -4.54 10.10 -3.11
C CYS A 218 -5.94 9.49 -3.10
N VAL A 219 -6.25 8.64 -2.13
CA VAL A 219 -7.57 7.99 -1.99
C VAL A 219 -8.34 8.51 -0.78
N GLU A 220 -7.86 9.59 -0.14
CA GLU A 220 -8.60 10.27 0.92
C GLU A 220 -9.81 11.01 0.33
N PRO A 221 -10.99 10.92 0.97
CA PRO A 221 -12.18 11.65 0.54
C PRO A 221 -11.91 13.16 0.38
N GLU A 222 -12.44 13.73 -0.70
CA GLU A 222 -12.33 15.17 -1.07
C GLU A 222 -10.91 15.65 -1.43
N ARG A 223 -9.93 14.75 -1.42
CA ARG A 223 -8.53 15.03 -1.75
C ARG A 223 -8.02 14.12 -2.87
N GLU A 224 -8.91 13.42 -3.54
CA GLU A 224 -8.54 12.43 -4.55
C GLU A 224 -7.85 13.11 -5.73
N GLN A 225 -6.61 12.72 -5.96
CA GLN A 225 -5.80 13.31 -7.03
C GLN A 225 -4.78 12.28 -7.51
N LEU A 226 -4.71 12.12 -8.82
CA LEU A 226 -3.75 11.29 -9.52
C LEU A 226 -2.58 12.15 -10.00
N PHE A 227 -1.36 11.72 -9.75
CA PHE A 227 -0.16 12.35 -10.31
C PHE A 227 0.90 11.31 -10.68
N VAL A 228 1.72 11.66 -11.67
CA VAL A 228 2.79 10.80 -12.16
C VAL A 228 3.91 10.73 -11.12
N LEU A 229 4.41 9.52 -10.88
CA LEU A 229 5.60 9.29 -10.06
C LEU A 229 6.86 9.39 -10.95
N PRO A 230 7.97 9.92 -10.41
CA PRO A 230 9.26 9.82 -11.08
C PRO A 230 9.64 8.34 -11.19
N GLU A 231 10.23 7.94 -12.31
CA GLU A 231 10.88 6.63 -12.45
C GLU A 231 12.39 6.82 -12.46
N PRO A 232 13.15 5.97 -11.74
CA PRO A 232 14.59 5.93 -11.91
C PRO A 232 14.93 5.56 -13.35
N LEU A 233 16.00 6.17 -13.90
CA LEU A 233 16.58 5.67 -15.14
C LEU A 233 17.08 4.23 -14.89
N PRO A 234 16.88 3.30 -15.84
CA PRO A 234 17.34 1.91 -15.74
C PRO A 234 18.86 1.81 -15.65
#